data_AF-A0A661ZYY7-F1
#
_entry.id   AF-A0A661ZYY7-F1
#
_cell.length_a   1.000
_cell.length_b   1.000
_cell.length_c   1.000
_cell.angle_alpha   90.00
_cell.angle_beta   90.00
_cell.angle_gamma   90.00
#
_symmetry.space_group_name_H-M   'P 1'
#
loop_
_entity.id
_entity.type
_entity.pdbx_description
1 polymer ?
#
loop_
_entity_poly.entity_id
_entity_poly.type
_entity_poly.pdbx_seq_one_letter_code
_entity_poly.pdbx_strand_id
1 'polypeptide(L)'
;MAWVIVVNAQNNFQAAYYISNSNDTIYGHIDNRGDTRNCRICNYRTEADGEVVQFAPGDIAAYRFIDGKYYISIELEINNEVQAVFIEYLVNGISSLYYYRGDRS
;
A
#
# COMPACT_ATOMS: atom_id res chain seq x y z
N MET A 1 -39.91 -1.14 -6.04
CA MET A 1 -39.01 -0.12 -5.47
C MET A 1 -37.65 -0.78 -5.30
N ALA A 2 -36.67 -0.40 -6.12
CA ALA A 2 -35.31 -0.96 -6.03
C ALA A 2 -34.57 -0.23 -4.91
N TRP A 3 -34.10 -0.98 -3.92
CA TRP A 3 -33.24 -0.44 -2.87
C TRP A 3 -31.84 -0.27 -3.45
N VAL A 4 -31.41 0.98 -3.61
CA VAL A 4 -29.99 1.28 -3.83
C VAL A 4 -29.30 1.02 -2.49
N ILE A 5 -28.55 -0.09 -2.42
CA ILE A 5 -27.63 -0.31 -1.31
C ILE A 5 -26.49 0.67 -1.52
N VAL A 6 -26.54 1.81 -0.83
CA VAL A 6 -25.38 2.69 -0.72
C VAL A 6 -24.37 1.95 0.15
N VAL A 7 -23.46 1.22 -0.50
CA VAL A 7 -22.26 0.71 0.16
C VAL A 7 -21.41 1.93 0.48
N ASN A 8 -21.59 2.50 1.67
CA ASN A 8 -20.61 3.40 2.25
C ASN A 8 -19.36 2.56 2.52
N ALA A 9 -18.45 2.49 1.55
CA ALA A 9 -17.07 2.11 1.83
C ALA A 9 -16.59 3.04 2.93
N GLN A 10 -16.25 2.49 4.11
CA GLN A 10 -15.75 3.28 5.23
C GLN A 10 -14.65 4.21 4.71
N ASN A 11 -14.86 5.52 4.81
CA ASN A 11 -14.05 6.52 4.13
C ASN A 11 -12.71 6.69 4.88
N ASN A 12 -11.79 5.74 4.70
CA ASN A 12 -10.44 5.81 5.26
C ASN A 12 -9.40 6.27 4.22
N PHE A 13 -9.86 7.07 3.26
CA PHE A 13 -8.99 7.75 2.32
C PHE A 13 -8.19 8.83 3.04
N GLN A 14 -6.88 8.71 2.96
CA GLN A 14 -5.93 9.61 3.61
C GLN A 14 -5.07 10.29 2.54
N ALA A 15 -4.60 11.50 2.82
CA ALA A 15 -3.69 12.23 1.93
C ALA A 15 -2.44 11.38 1.66
N ALA A 16 -2.11 11.22 0.39
CA ALA A 16 -1.11 10.27 -0.06
C ALA A 16 -0.58 10.63 -1.45
N TYR A 17 0.40 9.87 -1.93
CA TYR A 17 0.84 9.89 -3.31
C TYR A 17 1.26 8.50 -3.77
N TYR A 18 1.26 8.27 -5.08
CA TYR A 18 1.94 7.13 -5.67
C TYR A 18 3.10 7.57 -6.55
N ILE A 19 4.05 6.66 -6.75
CA ILE A 19 5.17 6.80 -7.65
C ILE A 19 4.92 5.90 -8.86
N SER A 20 4.84 6.47 -10.05
CA SER A 20 4.67 5.71 -11.28
C SER A 20 5.93 4.89 -11.61
N ASN A 21 5.82 3.94 -12.53
CA ASN A 21 6.99 3.22 -13.05
C ASN A 21 7.96 4.13 -13.86
N SER A 22 7.51 5.31 -14.29
CA SER A 22 8.35 6.38 -14.85
C SER A 22 8.98 7.29 -13.79
N ASN A 23 8.80 6.97 -12.50
CA ASN A 23 9.31 7.72 -11.35
C ASN A 23 8.68 9.12 -11.17
N ASP A 24 7.48 9.34 -11.70
CA ASP A 24 6.68 10.53 -11.43
C ASP A 24 5.95 10.37 -10.09
N THR A 25 5.82 11.46 -9.34
CA THR A 25 5.05 11.49 -8.08
C THR A 25 3.68 12.12 -8.31
N ILE A 26 2.61 11.37 -8.06
CA ILE A 26 1.23 11.80 -8.26
C ILE A 26 0.52 11.84 -6.91
N TYR A 27 0.07 13.04 -6.50
CA TYR A 27 -0.61 13.28 -5.24
C TYR A 27 -2.12 13.08 -5.33
N GLY A 28 -2.71 12.59 -4.24
CA GLY A 28 -4.15 12.41 -4.10
C GLY A 28 -4.47 11.75 -2.76
N HIS A 29 -5.36 10.78 -2.79
CA HIS A 29 -5.81 10.07 -1.61
C HIS A 29 -5.75 8.56 -1.81
N ILE A 30 -5.33 7.82 -0.79
CA ILE A 30 -5.27 6.36 -0.80
C ILE A 30 -6.10 5.81 0.36
N ASP A 31 -6.87 4.77 0.07
CA ASP A 31 -7.70 4.08 1.07
C ASP A 31 -6.85 3.17 1.96
N ASN A 32 -6.78 3.49 3.25
CA ASN A 32 -6.04 2.70 4.22
C ASN A 32 -6.93 1.58 4.79
N ARG A 33 -6.79 0.34 4.30
CA ARG A 33 -7.64 -0.79 4.74
C ARG A 33 -6.93 -1.82 5.60
N GLY A 34 -5.83 -1.41 6.25
CA GLY A 34 -4.98 -2.26 7.06
C GLY A 34 -3.97 -3.06 6.25
N ASP A 35 -2.93 -3.51 6.94
CA ASP A 35 -1.66 -3.92 6.34
C ASP A 35 -1.81 -5.04 5.32
N THR A 36 -2.55 -6.10 5.65
CA THR A 36 -2.74 -7.25 4.75
C THR A 36 -3.39 -6.86 3.42
N ARG A 37 -4.30 -5.88 3.43
CA ARG A 37 -4.97 -5.43 2.21
C ARG A 37 -4.11 -4.44 1.43
N ASN A 38 -3.48 -3.52 2.14
CA ASN A 38 -2.55 -2.53 1.59
C ASN A 38 -1.36 -3.22 0.88
N CYS A 39 -0.92 -4.41 1.35
CA CYS A 39 0.13 -5.19 0.68
C CYS A 39 -0.29 -5.81 -0.66
N ARG A 40 -1.59 -5.84 -0.99
CA ARG A 40 -2.11 -6.48 -2.21
C ARG A 40 -2.65 -5.49 -3.22
N ILE A 41 -3.27 -4.42 -2.74
CA ILE A 41 -4.02 -3.48 -3.57
C ILE A 41 -3.85 -2.08 -2.98
N CYS A 42 -3.58 -1.11 -3.86
CA CYS A 42 -3.69 0.31 -3.57
C CYS A 42 -4.95 0.86 -4.24
N ASN A 43 -5.87 1.44 -3.47
CA ASN A 43 -7.04 2.13 -4.01
C ASN A 43 -6.77 3.63 -3.94
N TYR A 44 -6.56 4.24 -5.10
CA TYR A 44 -6.19 5.64 -5.25
C TYR A 44 -7.35 6.44 -5.82
N ARG A 45 -7.46 7.72 -5.43
CA ARG A 45 -8.29 8.71 -6.11
C ARG A 45 -7.60 10.07 -6.07
N THR A 46 -7.81 10.87 -7.10
CA THR A 46 -7.25 12.23 -7.16
C THR A 46 -7.99 13.14 -6.17
N GLU A 47 -9.31 13.23 -6.31
CA GLU A 47 -10.17 14.10 -5.50
C GLU A 47 -10.89 13.32 -4.38
N ALA A 48 -11.35 14.02 -3.34
CA ALA A 48 -11.99 13.42 -2.16
C ALA A 48 -13.32 12.70 -2.45
N ASP A 49 -13.95 12.95 -3.59
CA ASP A 49 -15.18 12.31 -4.09
C ASP A 49 -14.99 11.73 -5.49
N GLY A 50 -13.75 11.66 -5.97
CA GLY A 50 -13.41 11.17 -7.30
C GLY A 50 -13.49 9.65 -7.45
N GLU A 51 -13.43 9.22 -8.70
CA GLU A 51 -13.35 7.80 -9.09
C GLU A 51 -12.12 7.12 -8.47
N VAL A 52 -12.32 5.87 -8.04
CA VAL A 52 -11.27 5.07 -7.43
C VAL A 52 -10.59 4.24 -8.50
N VAL A 53 -9.29 4.47 -8.68
CA VAL A 53 -8.39 3.67 -9.49
C VAL A 53 -7.72 2.64 -8.59
N GLN A 54 -7.79 1.38 -8.99
CA GLN A 54 -7.16 0.28 -8.27
C GLN A 54 -5.82 -0.06 -8.92
N PHE A 55 -4.75 -0.08 -8.13
CA PHE A 55 -3.42 -0.53 -8.54
C PHE A 55 -3.06 -1.84 -7.85
N ALA A 56 -2.60 -2.80 -8.64
CA ALA A 56 -1.89 -3.99 -8.18
C ALA A 56 -0.37 -3.72 -8.12
N PRO A 57 0.39 -4.56 -7.39
CA PRO A 57 1.85 -4.56 -7.46
C PRO A 57 2.31 -4.72 -8.92
N GLY A 58 3.20 -3.84 -9.37
CA GLY A 58 3.69 -3.76 -10.75
C GLY A 58 3.03 -2.65 -11.57
N ASP A 59 1.79 -2.24 -11.24
CA ASP A 59 1.12 -1.12 -11.93
C ASP A 59 1.78 0.23 -11.59
N ILE A 60 2.28 0.34 -10.36
CA ILE A 60 2.98 1.50 -9.81
C ILE A 60 4.23 1.03 -9.05
N ALA A 61 5.26 1.87 -9.01
CA ALA A 61 6.52 1.54 -8.35
C ALA A 61 6.36 1.55 -6.82
N ALA A 62 5.60 2.50 -6.29
CA ALA A 62 5.38 2.65 -4.85
C ALA A 62 4.17 3.51 -4.54
N TYR A 63 3.73 3.53 -3.28
CA TYR A 63 2.82 4.55 -2.77
C TYR A 63 3.10 4.87 -1.31
N ARG A 64 2.73 6.09 -0.90
CA ARG A 64 3.02 6.61 0.44
C ARG A 64 1.86 7.41 0.98
N PHE A 65 1.50 7.14 2.23
CA PHE A 65 0.68 8.04 3.03
C PHE A 65 1.54 9.21 3.54
N ILE A 66 1.08 10.46 3.40
CA ILE A 66 1.88 11.65 3.72
C ILE A 66 2.47 11.57 5.13
N ASP A 67 1.63 11.24 6.12
CA ASP A 67 2.00 11.06 7.52
C ASP A 67 1.90 9.60 7.94
N GLY A 68 2.48 8.68 7.16
CA GLY A 68 2.37 7.27 7.49
C GLY A 68 3.25 6.34 6.67
N LYS A 69 2.68 5.17 6.43
CA LYS A 69 3.36 4.02 5.85
C LYS A 69 3.79 4.30 4.41
N TYR A 70 4.90 3.69 4.04
CA TYR A 70 5.42 3.69 2.68
C TYR A 70 5.43 2.26 2.17
N TYR A 71 4.95 2.04 0.95
CA TYR A 71 4.89 0.72 0.34
C TYR A 71 5.57 0.75 -1.02
N ILE A 72 6.40 -0.26 -1.30
CA ILE A 72 7.06 -0.42 -2.60
C ILE A 72 6.57 -1.69 -3.28
N SER A 73 6.43 -1.65 -4.61
CA SER A 73 6.15 -2.83 -5.39
C SER A 73 7.43 -3.65 -5.59
N ILE A 74 7.39 -4.93 -5.23
CA ILE A 74 8.52 -5.83 -5.38
C ILE A 74 8.02 -7.24 -5.73
N GLU A 75 8.82 -7.97 -6.49
CA GLU A 75 8.63 -9.40 -6.70
C GLU A 75 9.41 -10.20 -5.65
N LEU A 76 8.75 -11.12 -4.97
CA LEU A 76 9.34 -12.00 -3.97
C LEU A 76 9.03 -13.45 -4.30
N GLU A 77 9.97 -14.34 -4.05
CA GLU A 77 9.70 -15.78 -4.07
C GLU A 77 9.07 -16.20 -2.73
N ILE A 78 7.82 -16.64 -2.77
CA ILE A 78 7.05 -17.11 -1.61
C ILE A 78 6.55 -18.52 -1.96
N ASN A 79 6.92 -19.51 -1.15
CA ASN A 79 6.55 -20.92 -1.39
C ASN A 79 6.94 -21.42 -2.80
N ASN A 80 8.13 -21.05 -3.29
CA ASN A 80 8.63 -21.40 -4.62
C ASN A 80 7.83 -20.79 -5.80
N GLU A 81 7.00 -19.77 -5.53
CA GLU A 81 6.31 -18.98 -6.56
C GLU A 81 6.76 -17.52 -6.48
N VAL A 82 7.04 -16.91 -7.63
CA VAL A 82 7.30 -15.47 -7.71
C VAL A 82 5.97 -14.72 -7.63
N GLN A 83 5.82 -13.87 -6.61
CA GLN A 83 4.63 -13.08 -6.35
C GLN A 83 5.00 -11.61 -6.25
N ALA A 84 4.31 -10.76 -7.01
CA ALA A 84 4.41 -9.31 -6.87
C ALA A 84 3.55 -8.86 -5.69
N VAL A 85 4.15 -8.10 -4.76
CA VAL A 85 3.49 -7.57 -3.56
C VAL A 85 3.88 -6.12 -3.31
N PHE A 86 3.00 -5.38 -2.65
CA PHE A 86 3.39 -4.14 -1.99
C PHE A 86 3.96 -4.48 -0.61
N ILE A 87 5.24 -4.20 -0.39
CA ILE A 87 5.88 -4.41 0.92
C ILE A 87 5.96 -3.09 1.68
N GLU A 88 5.57 -3.09 2.96
CA GLU A 88 5.74 -1.93 3.82
C GLU A 88 7.24 -1.70 4.09
N TYR A 89 7.70 -0.51 3.71
CA TYR A 89 9.08 -0.07 3.84
C TYR A 89 9.26 0.61 5.21
N LEU A 90 9.75 -0.15 6.19
CA LEU A 90 9.83 0.28 7.59
C LEU A 90 11.04 1.17 7.92
N VAL A 91 12.15 1.05 7.16
CA VAL A 91 13.41 1.75 7.47
C VAL A 91 14.11 2.19 6.20
N ASN A 92 14.32 3.49 6.03
CA ASN A 92 15.30 4.04 5.09
C ASN A 92 16.60 4.37 5.84
N GLY A 93 17.52 3.41 5.94
CA GLY A 93 18.79 3.63 6.63
C GLY A 93 19.71 2.41 6.63
N ILE A 94 21.02 2.66 6.68
CA ILE A 94 22.12 1.67 6.75
C ILE A 94 22.11 1.00 8.14
N SER A 95 21.06 0.28 8.51
CA SER A 95 21.01 -0.37 9.82
C SER A 95 20.30 -1.71 9.76
N SER A 96 21.06 -2.73 10.14
CA SER A 96 20.60 -4.09 10.30
C SER A 96 20.03 -4.25 11.72
N LEU A 97 18.76 -4.63 11.80
CA LEU A 97 18.11 -4.96 13.06
C LEU A 97 18.33 -6.45 13.34
N TYR A 98 18.97 -6.77 14.47
CA TYR A 98 19.18 -8.15 14.92
C TYR A 98 18.49 -8.36 16.28
N TYR A 99 17.70 -9.41 16.39
CA TYR A 99 17.02 -9.82 17.62
C TYR A 99 17.44 -11.25 17.99
N TYR A 100 17.97 -11.41 19.20
CA TYR A 100 18.34 -12.70 19.78
C TYR A 100 17.56 -12.90 21.09
N ARG A 101 16.79 -13.99 21.17
CA ARG A 101 16.16 -14.45 22.41
C ARG A 101 16.87 -15.74 22.84
N GLY A 102 17.68 -15.64 23.88
CA GLY A 102 18.28 -16.81 24.53
C GLY A 102 17.31 -17.49 25.49
N ASP A 103 17.41 -18.81 25.59
CA ASP A 103 16.68 -19.61 26.57
C ASP A 103 17.25 -19.35 27.98
N ARG A 104 16.35 -19.14 28.96
CA ARG A 104 16.70 -19.29 30.38
C ARG A 104 16.53 -20.77 30.72
N SER A 105 17.64 -21.43 31.03
CA SER A 105 17.71 -22.74 31.68
C SER A 105 17.01 -22.74 33.03
#